data_AF-A0A7J3XLQ1-F1
#
_entry.id   AF-A0A7J3XLQ1-F1
#
_cell.length_a   1.000
_cell.length_b   1.000
_cell.length_c   1.000
_cell.angle_alpha   90.00
_cell.angle_beta   90.00
_cell.angle_gamma   90.00
#
_symmetry.space_group_name_H-M   'P 1'
#
loop_
_entity.id
_entity.type
_entity.pdbx_description
1 polymer ?
#
loop_
_entity_poly.entity_id
_entity_poly.type
_entity_poly.pdbx_seq_one_letter_code
_entity_poly.pdbx_strand_id
1 'polypeptide(L)' 'MKDSELTSPFVFLGILLIIVGVMLVALPILLRFIPKLEEVHPFIFWWFKVDGVTVGTSPAFILAAVLIYLIILLVKR' A
#
# COMPACT_ATOMS: atom_id res chain seq x y z
N MET A 1 -17.23 -35.82 -6.82
CA MET A 1 -17.86 -34.49 -6.85
C MET A 1 -17.82 -33.92 -5.44
N LYS A 2 -16.74 -33.20 -5.11
CA LYS A 2 -16.53 -32.58 -3.79
C LYS A 2 -15.86 -31.21 -3.98
N ASP A 3 -16.31 -30.52 -5.03
CA ASP A 3 -15.67 -29.30 -5.54
C ASP A 3 -16.54 -28.06 -5.24
N SER A 4 -17.76 -28.27 -4.72
CA SER A 4 -18.75 -27.23 -4.43
C SER A 4 -18.58 -26.57 -3.05
N GLU A 5 -17.90 -27.20 -2.09
CA GLU A 5 -17.75 -26.66 -0.73
C GLU A 5 -16.80 -25.44 -0.69
N LEU A 6 -15.76 -25.44 -1.54
CA LEU A 6 -14.78 -24.36 -1.67
C LEU A 6 -15.32 -23.11 -2.39
N THR A 7 -16.47 -23.23 -3.08
CA THR A 7 -17.08 -22.15 -3.85
C THR A 7 -18.21 -21.46 -3.08
N SER A 8 -18.41 -21.80 -1.81
CA SER A 8 -19.38 -21.08 -0.99
C SER A 8 -18.84 -19.67 -0.67
N PRO A 9 -19.65 -18.60 -0.83
CA PRO A 9 -19.21 -17.22 -0.58
C PRO A 9 -18.64 -17.01 0.83
N PHE A 10 -19.14 -17.78 1.80
CA PHE A 10 -18.66 -17.74 3.18
C PHE A 10 -17.26 -18.33 3.35
N VAL A 11 -16.93 -19.41 2.65
CA VAL A 11 -15.57 -20.00 2.67
C VAL A 11 -14.59 -19.05 1.99
N PHE A 12 -14.97 -18.44 0.88
CA PHE A 12 -14.14 -17.42 0.21
C PHE A 12 -13.88 -16.21 1.13
N LEU A 13 -14.91 -15.71 1.81
CA LEU A 13 -14.77 -14.62 2.77
C LEU A 13 -13.85 -15.01 3.94
N GLY A 14 -13.97 -16.23 4.46
CA GLY A 14 -13.10 -16.75 5.51
C GLY A 14 -11.63 -16.82 5.08
N ILE A 15 -11.36 -17.33 3.88
CA ILE A 15 -10.01 -17.37 3.30
C ILE A 15 -9.45 -15.94 3.15
N LEU A 16 -10.26 -15.01 2.64
CA LEU A 16 -9.85 -13.62 2.49
C LEU A 16 -9.50 -12.98 3.85
N LEU A 17 -10.31 -13.22 4.88
CA LEU A 17 -10.05 -12.75 6.25
C LEU A 17 -8.75 -13.33 6.82
N ILE A 18 -8.48 -14.61 6.58
CA ILE A 18 -7.23 -15.26 7.01
C ILE A 18 -6.03 -14.59 6.35
N ILE A 19 -6.08 -14.33 5.05
CA ILE A 19 -5.01 -13.67 4.31
C ILE A 19 -4.77 -12.26 4.87
N VAL A 20 -5.84 -11.48 5.08
CA VAL A 20 -5.75 -10.13 5.65
C VAL A 20 -5.18 -10.17 7.08
N GLY A 21 -5.62 -11.12 7.91
CA GLY A 21 -5.12 -11.29 9.26
C GLY A 21 -3.63 -11.63 9.30
N VAL A 22 -3.18 -12.56 8.44
CA VAL A 22 -1.76 -12.90 8.30
C VAL A 22 -0.94 -11.69 7.85
N MET A 23 -1.46 -10.94 6.88
CA MET A 23 -0.79 -9.74 6.38
C MET A 23 -0.65 -8.66 7.48
N LEU A 24 -1.69 -8.45 8.30
CA LEU A 24 -1.68 -7.51 9.42
C LEU A 24 -0.70 -7.93 10.53
N VAL A 25 -0.61 -9.24 10.83
CA VAL A 25 0.34 -9.77 11.82
C VAL A 25 1.78 -9.70 11.31
N ALA A 26 1.99 -9.92 10.01
CA ALA A 26 3.30 -9.79 9.37
C ALA A 26 3.73 -8.32 9.19
N LEU A 27 2.78 -7.39 9.12
CA LEU A 27 3.03 -5.95 8.92
C LEU A 27 4.02 -5.34 9.92
N PRO A 28 3.89 -5.49 11.25
CA PRO A 28 4.87 -4.94 12.19
C PRO A 28 6.27 -5.56 12.03
N ILE A 29 6.36 -6.80 11.53
CA ILE A 29 7.65 -7.45 11.26
C ILE A 29 8.28 -6.81 10.02
N LEU A 30 7.51 -6.63 8.95
CA LEU A 30 7.92 -5.88 7.76
C LEU A 30 8.36 -4.45 8.13
N LEU A 31 7.59 -3.75 8.97
CA LEU A 31 7.93 -2.41 9.45
C LEU A 31 9.19 -2.35 10.33
N ARG A 32 9.56 -3.46 10.99
CA ARG A 32 10.83 -3.56 11.75
C ARG A 32 12.05 -3.74 10.85
N PHE A 33 11.87 -4.34 9.66
CA PHE A 33 12.92 -4.43 8.64
C PHE A 33 13.06 -3.16 7.81
N ILE A 34 12.04 -2.28 7.84
CA ILE A 34 12.17 -0.93 7.31
C ILE A 34 13.06 -0.16 8.30
N PRO A 35 14.28 0.26 7.91
CA PRO A 35 15.10 1.10 8.75
C PRO A 35 14.31 2.34 9.15
N LYS A 36 14.44 2.76 10.42
CA LYS A 36 13.72 3.90 11.01
C LYS A 36 13.59 5.02 9.97
N LEU A 37 12.37 5.47 9.74
CA LEU A 37 12.03 6.55 8.80
C LEU A 37 12.82 7.86 9.04
N GLU A 38 13.56 7.96 10.15
CA GLU A 38 14.45 9.07 10.50
C GLU A 38 15.72 9.16 9.64
N GLU A 39 16.19 8.09 9.01
CA GLU A 39 17.37 8.10 8.12
C GLU A 39 17.02 7.82 6.65
N VAL A 40 15.74 7.90 6.30
CA VAL A 40 15.30 7.64 4.93
C VAL A 40 15.55 8.91 4.11
N HIS A 41 16.52 8.80 3.21
CA HIS A 41 16.93 9.78 2.21
C HIS A 41 15.79 10.75 1.80
N PRO A 42 16.03 12.09 1.70
CA PRO A 42 15.03 13.12 1.37
C PRO A 42 14.17 12.88 0.11
N PHE A 43 14.49 11.84 -0.66
CA PHE A 43 13.79 11.42 -1.85
C PHE A 43 12.50 10.64 -1.59
N ILE A 44 12.33 10.01 -0.43
CA ILE A 44 11.17 9.14 -0.16
C ILE A 44 10.09 9.87 0.66
N PHE A 45 10.49 10.76 1.58
CA PHE A 45 9.55 11.49 2.43
C PHE A 45 10.01 12.94 2.70
N TRP A 46 9.46 13.89 1.95
CA TRP A 46 9.61 15.32 2.25
C TRP A 46 8.50 15.73 3.22
N TRP A 47 8.76 15.62 4.52
CA TRP A 47 7.87 16.15 5.55
C TRP A 47 8.24 17.62 5.79
N PHE A 48 7.41 18.56 5.31
CA PHE A 48 7.52 19.95 5.74
C PHE A 48 6.57 20.18 6.90
N LYS A 49 7.12 20.50 8.07
CA LYS A 49 6.35 21.05 9.18
C LYS A 49 6.26 22.56 8.98
N VAL A 50 5.07 23.06 8.66
CA VAL A 50 4.77 24.49 8.69
C VAL A 50 3.63 24.68 9.68
N ASP A 51 3.84 25.48 10.71
CA ASP A 51 2.84 25.86 11.73
C ASP A 51 2.03 24.70 12.32
N GLY A 52 2.72 23.64 12.78
CA GLY A 52 2.07 22.52 13.48
C GLY A 52 1.26 21.57 12.60
N VAL A 53 1.11 21.87 11.30
CA VAL A 53 0.49 20.98 10.32
C VAL A 53 1.58 20.24 9.57
N THR A 54 1.53 18.91 9.65
CA THR A 54 2.51 18.03 9.01
C THR A 54 2.02 17.74 7.59
N VAL A 55 2.51 18.50 6.61
CA VAL A 55 2.20 18.30 5.19
C VAL A 55 3.34 17.51 4.57
N GLY A 56 3.13 16.21 4.42
CA GLY A 56 4.04 15.31 3.72
C GLY A 56 3.53 15.05 2.32
N THR A 57 4.29 15.46 1.30
CA THR A 57 4.11 14.97 -0.06
C THR A 57 5.20 13.94 -0.30
N SER A 58 4.86 12.66 -0.51
CA SER A 58 5.89 11.70 -0.93
C SER A 58 6.20 11.94 -2.41
N PRO A 59 7.46 12.21 -2.80
CA PRO A 59 7.83 12.33 -4.22
C PRO A 59 7.45 11.07 -5.03
N ALA A 60 7.38 9.92 -4.36
CA ALA A 60 6.84 8.67 -4.90
C ALA A 60 5.36 8.78 -5.33
N PHE A 61 4.52 9.50 -4.57
CA PHE A 61 3.11 9.71 -4.94
C PHE A 61 2.99 10.56 -6.20
N ILE A 62 3.84 11.58 -6.34
CA ILE A 62 3.90 12.43 -7.53
C ILE A 62 4.33 11.60 -8.74
N LEU A 63 5.37 10.76 -8.60
CA LEU A 63 5.81 9.84 -9.66
C LEU A 63 4.70 8.85 -10.05
N ALA A 64 4.00 8.27 -9.07
CA ALA A 64 2.86 7.38 -9.33
C ALA A 64 1.72 8.11 -10.06
N ALA A 65 1.38 9.33 -9.63
CA ALA A 65 0.36 10.15 -10.28
C ALA A 65 0.73 10.50 -11.73
N VAL A 66 2.00 10.83 -11.99
CA VAL A 66 2.52 11.08 -13.35
C VAL A 66 2.42 9.82 -14.21
N LEU A 67 2.80 8.66 -13.67
CA LEU A 67 2.69 7.39 -14.40
C LEU A 67 1.24 7.05 -14.77
N ILE A 68 0.32 7.19 -13.80
CA ILE A 68 -1.11 6.97 -14.02
C ILE A 68 -1.64 7.93 -15.08
N TYR A 69 -1.27 9.21 -15.00
CA TYR A 69 -1.65 10.22 -15.98
C TYR A 69 -1.16 9.86 -17.40
N LEU A 70 0.09 9.40 -17.53
CA LEU A 70 0.64 8.95 -18.82
C LEU A 70 -0.10 7.72 -19.37
N ILE A 71 -0.47 6.76 -18.51
CA ILE A 71 -1.24 5.58 -18.92
C ILE A 71 -2.62 6.00 -19.41
N ILE A 72 -3.33 6.86 -18.68
CA ILE A 72 -4.64 7.38 -19.08
C ILE A 72 -4.54 8.13 -20.42
N LEU A 73 -3.50 8.96 -20.59
CA LEU A 73 -3.26 9.68 -21.83
C LEU A 73 -3.00 8.73 -23.01
N LEU A 74 -2.25 7.65 -22.79
CA LEU A 74 -1.93 6.64 -23.80
C LEU A 74 -3.17 5.81 -24.18
N VAL A 75 -4.02 5.46 -23.21
CA VAL A 75 -5.28 4.72 -23.42
C VAL A 75 -6.36 5.58 -24.09
N LYS A 76 -6.30 6.90 -23.90
CA LYS A 76 -7.26 7.86 -24.49
C LYS A 76 -6.90 8.26 -25.93
N ARG A 77 -5.70 7.94 -26.42
CA ARG A 77 -5.34 8.01 -27.84
C ARG A 77 -5.77 6.73 -28.56
#